data_AF-A0A357PRH9-F1
#
_entry.id   AF-A0A357PRH9-F1
#
_cell.length_a   1.000
_cell.length_b   1.000
_cell.length_c   1.000
_cell.angle_alpha   90.00
_cell.angle_beta   90.00
_cell.angle_gamma   90.00
#
_symmetry.space_group_name_H-M   'P 1'
#
loop_
_entity.id
_entity.type
_entity.pdbx_description
1 polymer ?
#
loop_
_entity_poly.entity_id
_entity_poly.type
_entity_poly.pdbx_seq_one_letter_code
_entity_poly.pdbx_strand_id
1 'polypeptide(L)'
;PKFLEFIGDAPLVAHNGIDFDFPFINHELEMLNLPQIPRSRQLDSIIIARNRVFGPKSYSLDALAKWYGISLTARADAHGALIDAEILAKVYKELENTAPAPDISEIIAKQHDAFLKTPKTGGDFPHRTFPAHPDELENHNAFMEKLNK
;
A
#
# COMPACT_ATOMS: atom_id res chain seq x y z
N PRO A 1 26.06 -4.67 23.42
CA PRO A 1 26.41 -4.77 21.98
C PRO A 1 26.29 -3.39 21.32
N LYS A 2 27.27 -3.00 20.50
CA LYS A 2 27.37 -1.64 19.91
C LYS A 2 26.07 -1.16 19.24
N PHE A 3 25.31 -2.06 18.64
CA PHE A 3 24.02 -1.73 18.00
C PHE A 3 22.94 -1.30 18.99
N LEU A 4 22.68 -2.06 20.06
CA LEU A 4 21.66 -1.73 21.06
C LEU A 4 22.00 -0.44 21.81
N GLU A 5 23.28 -0.21 22.09
CA GLU A 5 23.77 1.04 22.67
C GLU A 5 23.58 2.23 21.72
N PHE A 6 23.76 2.02 20.41
CA PHE A 6 23.56 3.05 19.39
C PHE A 6 22.10 3.45 19.24
N ILE A 7 21.16 2.50 19.19
CA ILE A 7 19.73 2.79 19.04
C ILE A 7 19.07 3.29 20.34
N GLY A 8 19.64 2.94 21.50
CA GLY A 8 19.13 3.32 22.82
C GLY A 8 17.61 3.08 22.96
N ASP A 9 16.89 4.11 23.41
CA ASP A 9 15.42 4.14 23.53
C ASP A 9 14.70 4.91 22.42
N ALA A 10 15.41 5.33 21.38
CA ALA A 10 14.86 6.15 20.31
C ALA A 10 13.84 5.39 19.45
N PRO A 11 12.83 6.07 18.88
CA PRO A 11 12.00 5.50 17.82
C PRO A 11 12.86 5.22 16.59
N LEU A 12 12.59 4.11 15.92
CA LEU A 12 13.31 3.68 14.73
C LEU A 12 12.40 3.81 13.52
N VAL A 13 12.85 4.56 12.53
CA VAL A 13 12.14 4.78 11.27
C VAL A 13 12.83 3.98 10.17
N ALA A 14 12.08 3.17 9.45
CA ALA A 14 12.55 2.43 8.29
C ALA A 14 11.55 2.55 7.12
N HIS A 15 12.00 2.23 5.91
CA HIS A 15 11.16 2.22 4.73
C HIS A 15 10.72 0.79 4.44
N ASN A 16 9.42 0.49 4.59
CA ASN A 16 8.91 -0.88 4.59
C ASN A 16 9.45 -1.73 5.76
N GLY A 17 9.79 -1.08 6.89
CA GLY A 17 10.49 -1.72 8.00
C GLY A 17 9.66 -2.74 8.77
N ILE A 18 8.32 -2.55 8.83
CA ILE A 18 7.43 -3.47 9.56
C ILE A 18 7.46 -4.87 8.96
N ASP A 19 7.56 -4.94 7.64
CA ASP A 19 7.52 -6.17 6.85
C ASP A 19 8.93 -6.66 6.43
N PHE A 20 9.97 -5.85 6.65
CA PHE A 20 11.35 -6.16 6.25
C PHE A 20 12.34 -5.99 7.40
N ASP A 21 12.87 -4.78 7.64
CA ASP A 21 14.01 -4.56 8.55
C ASP A 21 13.79 -5.06 9.97
N PHE A 22 12.65 -4.76 10.60
CA PHE A 22 12.42 -5.09 12.00
C PHE A 22 12.29 -6.59 12.26
N PRO A 23 11.59 -7.39 11.44
CA PRO A 23 11.64 -8.85 11.51
C PRO A 23 13.06 -9.42 11.49
N PHE A 24 13.92 -8.97 10.57
CA PHE A 24 15.31 -9.45 10.48
C PHE A 24 16.11 -9.07 11.73
N ILE A 25 16.04 -7.81 12.17
CA ILE A 25 16.77 -7.36 13.35
C ILE A 25 16.30 -8.10 14.61
N ASN A 26 14.99 -8.26 14.79
CA ASN A 26 14.45 -8.95 15.97
C ASN A 26 14.80 -10.45 15.98
N HIS A 27 14.88 -11.08 14.80
CA HIS A 27 15.32 -12.47 14.69
C HIS A 27 16.80 -12.63 15.10
N GLU A 28 17.68 -11.75 14.61
CA GLU A 28 19.11 -11.77 14.99
C GLU A 28 19.31 -11.47 16.49
N LEU A 29 18.53 -10.53 17.04
CA LEU A 29 18.56 -10.25 18.48
C LEU A 29 18.10 -11.46 19.30
N GLU A 30 17.05 -12.15 18.85
CA GLU A 30 16.57 -13.39 19.49
C GLU A 30 17.61 -14.50 19.47
N MET A 31 18.27 -14.73 18.32
CA MET A 31 19.35 -15.70 18.19
C MET A 31 20.52 -15.41 19.15
N LEU A 32 20.75 -14.14 19.46
CA LEU A 32 21.79 -13.68 20.40
C LEU A 32 21.30 -13.61 21.86
N ASN A 33 20.07 -14.03 22.16
CA ASN A 33 19.41 -13.90 23.47
C ASN A 33 19.39 -12.44 23.99
N LEU A 34 19.22 -11.48 23.08
CA LEU A 34 19.12 -10.06 23.35
C LEU A 34 17.67 -9.58 23.31
N PRO A 35 17.33 -8.48 24.02
CA PRO A 35 15.99 -7.92 23.97
C PRO A 35 15.64 -7.43 22.56
N GLN A 36 14.45 -7.80 22.08
CA GLN A 36 13.91 -7.37 20.80
C GLN A 36 13.47 -5.89 20.83
N ILE A 37 13.42 -5.27 19.66
CA ILE A 37 12.88 -3.93 19.49
C ILE A 37 11.34 -4.00 19.60
N PRO A 38 10.71 -3.28 20.55
CA PRO A 38 9.26 -3.34 20.72
C PRO A 38 8.53 -2.66 19.55
N ARG A 39 7.35 -3.18 19.21
CA ARG A 39 6.48 -2.64 18.15
C ARG A 39 6.16 -1.16 18.31
N SER A 40 6.06 -0.66 19.54
CA SER A 40 5.81 0.77 19.84
C SER A 40 6.91 1.72 19.37
N ARG A 41 8.12 1.22 19.13
CA ARG A 41 9.26 2.00 18.63
C ARG A 41 9.49 1.83 17.12
N GLN A 42 8.74 0.95 16.46
CA GLN A 42 8.89 0.63 15.04
C GLN A 42 7.99 1.53 14.20
N LEU A 43 8.59 2.45 13.46
CA LEU A 43 7.88 3.37 12.58
C LEU A 43 8.16 3.02 11.12
N ASP A 44 7.09 2.90 10.33
CA ASP A 44 7.17 2.67 8.89
C ASP A 44 6.83 3.94 8.11
N SER A 45 7.81 4.45 7.37
CA SER A 45 7.66 5.64 6.55
C SER A 45 6.62 5.47 5.43
N ILE A 46 6.36 4.26 4.93
CA ILE A 46 5.33 4.03 3.90
C ILE A 46 3.94 4.29 4.47
N ILE A 47 3.68 3.83 5.70
CA ILE A 47 2.39 4.04 6.38
C ILE A 47 2.18 5.54 6.61
N ILE A 48 3.21 6.23 7.07
CA ILE A 48 3.17 7.69 7.28
C ILE A 48 2.94 8.40 5.94
N ALA A 49 3.65 8.01 4.89
CA ALA A 49 3.53 8.62 3.56
C ALA A 49 2.14 8.43 2.95
N ARG A 50 1.53 7.24 3.09
CA ARG A 50 0.16 6.97 2.62
C ARG A 50 -0.90 7.83 3.29
N ASN A 51 -0.66 8.24 4.54
CA ASN A 51 -1.57 9.12 5.27
C ASN A 51 -1.41 10.59 4.86
N ARG A 52 -0.19 11.01 4.47
CA ARG A 52 0.15 12.43 4.31
C ARG A 52 0.31 12.89 2.86
N VAL A 53 0.67 12.00 1.94
CA VAL A 53 1.03 12.35 0.57
C VAL A 53 0.08 11.70 -0.41
N PHE A 54 -0.58 12.52 -1.23
CA PHE A 54 -1.51 12.07 -2.27
C PHE A 54 -0.96 12.44 -3.65
N GLY A 55 -0.86 11.47 -4.56
CA GLY A 55 -0.44 11.71 -5.93
C GLY A 55 0.69 10.84 -6.47
N PRO A 56 1.73 10.47 -5.68
CA PRO A 56 2.79 9.59 -6.18
C PRO A 56 2.22 8.27 -6.70
N LYS A 57 2.71 7.82 -7.87
CA LYS A 57 2.32 6.53 -8.47
C LYS A 57 2.70 5.35 -7.56
N SER A 58 3.77 5.50 -6.79
CA SER A 58 4.23 4.54 -5.78
C SER A 58 4.76 5.27 -4.55
N TYR A 59 4.72 4.60 -3.41
CA TYR A 59 5.32 5.08 -2.16
C TYR A 59 6.71 4.50 -1.93
N SER A 60 7.44 4.19 -3.00
CA SER A 60 8.84 3.78 -2.90
C SER A 60 9.70 4.97 -2.47
N LEU A 61 10.82 4.70 -1.80
CA LEU A 61 11.75 5.74 -1.35
C LEU A 61 12.15 6.69 -2.48
N ASP A 62 12.45 6.16 -3.68
CA ASP A 62 12.79 6.96 -4.86
C ASP A 62 11.64 7.82 -5.36
N ALA A 63 10.40 7.31 -5.30
CA ALA A 63 9.24 8.07 -5.75
C ALA A 63 8.94 9.21 -4.78
N LEU A 64 9.06 8.98 -3.47
CA LEU A 64 8.90 10.01 -2.45
C LEU A 64 10.04 11.04 -2.52
N ALA A 65 11.28 10.60 -2.68
CA ALA A 65 12.42 11.50 -2.85
C ALA A 65 12.23 12.42 -4.07
N LYS A 66 11.82 11.87 -5.22
CA LYS A 66 11.49 12.65 -6.42
C LYS A 66 10.33 13.61 -6.19
N TRP A 67 9.28 13.17 -5.49
CA TRP A 67 8.11 13.99 -5.17
C TRP A 67 8.50 15.25 -4.39
N TYR A 68 9.41 15.12 -3.43
CA TYR A 68 9.92 16.23 -2.61
C TYR A 68 11.12 16.96 -3.23
N GLY A 69 11.53 16.62 -4.46
CA GLY A 69 12.69 17.24 -5.11
C GLY A 69 14.04 16.92 -4.46
N ILE A 70 14.13 15.81 -3.71
CA ILE A 70 15.36 15.34 -3.07
C ILE A 70 16.23 14.63 -4.11
N SER A 71 17.49 15.06 -4.23
CA SER A 71 18.43 14.45 -5.19
C SER A 71 18.77 13.01 -4.82
N LEU A 72 18.70 12.13 -5.82
CA LEU A 72 19.13 10.73 -5.75
C LEU A 72 20.55 10.51 -6.27
N THR A 73 21.27 11.58 -6.64
CA THR A 73 22.60 11.48 -7.28
C THR A 73 23.64 10.78 -6.40
N ALA A 74 23.47 10.82 -5.07
CA ALA A 74 24.36 10.16 -4.12
C ALA A 74 24.32 8.62 -4.22
N ARG A 75 23.26 8.01 -4.77
CA ARG A 75 23.14 6.54 -4.89
C ARG A 75 24.14 5.89 -5.86
N ALA A 76 24.89 6.68 -6.63
CA ALA A 76 25.91 6.17 -7.54
C ALA A 76 27.15 5.61 -6.80
N ASP A 77 27.34 5.98 -5.54
CA ASP A 77 28.46 5.53 -4.71
C ASP A 77 28.12 4.26 -3.91
N ALA A 78 29.12 3.39 -3.66
CA ALA A 78 28.97 1.99 -3.22
C ALA A 78 28.28 1.74 -1.85
N HIS A 79 27.82 2.78 -1.14
CA HIS A 79 27.23 2.68 0.20
C HIS A 79 25.69 2.79 0.18
N GLY A 80 25.02 1.89 -0.53
CA GLY A 80 23.57 1.92 -0.76
C GLY A 80 22.73 2.11 0.51
N ALA A 81 23.01 1.34 1.58
CA ALA A 81 22.23 1.42 2.82
C ALA A 81 22.41 2.74 3.59
N LEU A 82 23.62 3.31 3.59
CA LEU A 82 23.87 4.60 4.26
C LEU A 82 23.20 5.74 3.51
N ILE A 83 23.34 5.75 2.19
CA ILE A 83 22.70 6.73 1.32
C ILE A 83 21.18 6.63 1.41
N ASP A 84 20.63 5.41 1.47
CA ASP A 84 19.20 5.20 1.66
C ASP A 84 18.71 5.72 3.00
N ALA A 85 19.49 5.55 4.08
CA ALA A 85 19.17 6.14 5.38
C ALA A 85 19.18 7.68 5.34
N GLU A 86 20.13 8.29 4.62
CA GLU A 86 20.17 9.75 4.43
C GLU A 86 18.99 10.28 3.61
N ILE A 87 18.62 9.59 2.52
CA ILE A 87 17.46 9.95 1.71
C ILE A 87 16.18 9.79 2.53
N LEU A 88 16.06 8.69 3.28
CA LEU A 88 14.93 8.44 4.15
C LEU A 88 14.79 9.53 5.23
N ALA A 89 15.88 9.98 5.83
CA ALA A 89 15.85 11.06 6.82
C ALA A 89 15.29 12.37 6.22
N LYS A 90 15.71 12.71 4.99
CA LYS A 90 15.19 13.90 4.27
C LYS A 90 13.71 13.75 3.93
N VAL A 91 13.32 12.60 3.39
CA VAL A 91 11.91 12.30 3.08
C VAL A 91 11.05 12.32 4.34
N TYR A 92 11.50 11.71 5.43
CA TYR A 92 10.77 11.66 6.69
C TYR A 92 10.53 13.05 7.27
N LYS A 93 11.51 13.94 7.19
CA LYS A 93 11.35 15.34 7.60
C LYS A 93 10.24 16.05 6.80
N GLU A 94 10.22 15.87 5.48
CA GLU A 94 9.16 16.44 4.64
C GLU A 94 7.78 15.80 4.91
N LEU A 95 7.76 14.51 5.22
CA LEU A 95 6.54 13.83 5.68
C LEU A 95 6.03 14.45 6.98
N GLU A 96 6.89 14.72 7.97
CA GLU A 96 6.48 15.35 9.23
C GLU A 96 5.91 16.76 9.04
N ASN A 97 6.47 17.53 8.10
CA ASN A 97 5.98 18.86 7.73
C ASN A 97 4.66 18.83 6.93
N THR A 98 4.35 17.70 6.30
CA THR A 98 3.11 17.55 5.52
C THR A 98 1.95 17.28 6.46
N ALA A 99 0.87 18.06 6.33
CA ALA A 99 -0.35 17.85 7.09
C ALA A 99 -0.97 16.47 6.78
N PRO A 100 -1.52 15.77 7.78
CA PRO A 100 -2.24 14.52 7.54
C PRO A 100 -3.47 14.75 6.67
N ALA A 101 -3.94 13.68 6.02
CA ALA A 101 -5.22 13.71 5.33
C ALA A 101 -6.32 14.23 6.25
N PRO A 102 -7.25 15.06 5.75
CA PRO A 102 -8.49 15.29 6.47
C PRO A 102 -9.23 13.95 6.61
N ASP A 103 -9.74 13.66 7.80
CA ASP A 103 -10.64 12.53 8.00
C ASP A 103 -11.96 12.82 7.27
N ILE A 104 -12.23 12.05 6.22
CA ILE A 104 -13.44 12.15 5.40
C ILE A 104 -14.40 10.98 5.64
N SER A 105 -14.19 10.17 6.68
CA SER A 105 -14.99 8.97 6.98
C SER A 105 -16.48 9.30 7.10
N GLU A 106 -16.81 10.43 7.72
CA GLU A 106 -18.20 10.89 7.81
C GLU A 106 -18.80 11.28 6.46
N ILE A 107 -18.02 11.89 5.56
CA ILE A 107 -18.47 12.28 4.22
C ILE A 107 -18.79 11.02 3.41
N ILE A 108 -17.91 10.02 3.47
CA ILE A 108 -18.11 8.72 2.82
C ILE A 108 -19.37 8.03 3.36
N ALA A 109 -19.55 8.00 4.69
CA ALA A 109 -20.72 7.40 5.30
C ALA A 109 -22.02 8.09 4.86
N LYS A 110 -22.05 9.43 4.83
CA LYS A 110 -23.19 10.22 4.35
C LYS A 110 -23.49 9.96 2.87
N GLN A 111 -22.46 9.88 2.03
CA GLN A 111 -22.62 9.60 0.61
C GLN A 111 -23.16 8.19 0.36
N HIS A 112 -22.66 7.18 1.09
CA HIS A 112 -23.13 5.80 0.99
C HIS A 112 -24.59 5.67 1.45
N ASP A 113 -24.95 6.29 2.58
CA ASP A 113 -26.33 6.32 3.07
C ASP A 113 -27.28 7.00 2.06
N ALA A 114 -26.86 8.12 1.47
CA ALA A 114 -27.62 8.79 0.40
C ALA A 114 -27.79 7.89 -0.83
N PHE A 115 -26.74 7.17 -1.24
CA PHE A 115 -26.80 6.23 -2.36
C PHE A 115 -27.80 5.10 -2.10
N LEU A 116 -27.79 4.49 -0.91
CA LEU A 116 -28.72 3.42 -0.54
C LEU A 116 -30.17 3.89 -0.46
N LYS A 117 -30.40 5.15 -0.05
CA LYS A 117 -31.74 5.77 0.00
C LYS A 117 -32.25 6.19 -1.37
N THR A 118 -31.37 6.26 -2.37
CA THR A 118 -31.77 6.67 -3.72
C THR A 118 -32.59 5.53 -4.36
N PRO A 119 -33.85 5.76 -4.74
CA PRO A 119 -34.67 4.73 -5.36
C PRO A 119 -34.06 4.31 -6.69
N LYS A 120 -33.92 3.00 -6.91
CA LYS A 120 -33.52 2.47 -8.22
C LYS A 120 -34.62 2.80 -9.23
N THR A 121 -34.38 3.79 -10.08
CA THR A 121 -35.27 4.11 -11.20
C THR A 121 -35.15 3.00 -12.25
N GLY A 122 -36.27 2.38 -12.63
CA GLY A 122 -36.32 1.37 -13.70
C GLY A 122 -36.36 -0.09 -13.24
N GLY A 123 -37.10 -0.40 -12.17
CA GLY A 123 -37.26 -1.79 -11.69
C GLY A 123 -38.21 -2.66 -12.53
N ASP A 124 -39.24 -2.04 -13.13
CA ASP A 124 -40.31 -2.76 -13.84
C ASP A 124 -40.17 -2.67 -15.37
N PHE A 125 -38.95 -2.85 -15.89
CA PHE A 125 -38.83 -3.13 -17.32
C PHE A 125 -39.29 -4.56 -17.58
N PRO A 126 -40.24 -4.78 -18.51
CA PRO A 126 -40.63 -6.14 -18.87
C PRO A 126 -39.40 -6.90 -19.34
N HIS A 127 -39.23 -8.13 -18.86
CA HIS A 127 -38.13 -8.98 -19.27
C HIS A 127 -38.20 -9.20 -20.78
N ARG A 128 -37.17 -8.74 -21.52
CA ARG A 128 -37.07 -9.00 -22.96
C ARG A 128 -36.56 -10.42 -23.13
N THR A 129 -37.41 -11.32 -23.58
CA THR A 129 -37.01 -12.66 -23.99
C THR A 129 -36.49 -12.63 -25.41
N PHE A 130 -35.26 -13.05 -25.63
CA PHE A 130 -34.69 -13.29 -26.95
C PHE A 130 -34.54 -14.80 -27.14
N PRO A 131 -35.54 -15.50 -27.72
CA PRO A 131 -35.42 -16.93 -27.98
C PRO A 131 -34.28 -17.16 -28.97
N ALA A 132 -33.54 -18.26 -28.80
CA ALA A 132 -32.48 -18.65 -29.73
C ALA A 132 -33.06 -18.85 -31.13
N HIS A 133 -32.34 -18.40 -32.15
CA HIS A 133 -32.72 -18.64 -33.53
C HIS A 133 -32.59 -20.15 -33.85
N PRO A 134 -33.42 -20.74 -34.73
CA PRO A 134 -33.31 -22.15 -35.11
C PRO A 134 -31.88 -22.57 -35.52
N ASP A 135 -31.19 -21.72 -36.28
CA ASP A 135 -29.81 -21.97 -36.71
C ASP A 135 -28.82 -22.01 -35.54
N GLU A 136 -29.04 -21.21 -34.49
CA GLU A 136 -28.18 -21.21 -33.29
C GLU A 136 -28.38 -22.49 -32.48
N LEU A 137 -29.61 -22.99 -32.41
CA LEU A 137 -29.95 -24.23 -31.71
C LEU A 137 -29.35 -25.45 -32.43
N GLU A 138 -29.40 -25.47 -33.76
CA GLU A 138 -28.78 -26.52 -34.57
C GLU A 138 -27.25 -26.53 -34.38
N ASN A 139 -26.61 -25.36 -34.45
CA ASN A 139 -25.17 -25.22 -34.21
C ASN A 139 -24.78 -25.62 -32.79
N HIS A 140 -25.59 -25.27 -31.79
CA HIS A 140 -25.39 -25.68 -30.41
C HIS A 140 -25.47 -27.21 -30.25
N ASN A 141 -26.50 -27.84 -30.82
CA ASN A 141 -26.66 -29.30 -30.75
C ASN A 141 -25.48 -30.03 -31.42
N ALA A 142 -25.07 -29.57 -32.62
CA ALA A 142 -23.91 -30.12 -33.34
C ALA A 142 -22.59 -29.93 -32.56
N PHE A 143 -22.47 -28.84 -31.79
CA PHE A 143 -21.34 -28.61 -30.90
C PHE A 143 -21.35 -29.55 -29.69
N MET A 144 -22.51 -29.74 -29.05
CA MET A 144 -22.66 -30.63 -27.89
C MET A 144 -22.37 -32.10 -28.25
N GLU A 145 -22.71 -32.55 -29.46
CA GLU A 145 -22.35 -33.88 -29.96
C GLU A 145 -20.84 -34.09 -30.10
N LYS A 146 -20.06 -33.02 -30.36
CA LYS A 146 -18.59 -33.10 -30.43
C LYS A 146 -17.93 -33.19 -29.05
N LEU A 147 -18.59 -32.68 -28.01
CA LEU A 147 -18.12 -32.74 -26.62
C LEU A 147 -18.38 -34.10 -25.95
N ASN A 148 -19.38 -34.85 -26.45
CA ASN A 148 -19.75 -36.17 -25.94
C ASN A 148 -19.03 -37.34 -26.66
N LYS A 149 -17.98 -37.04 -27.44
CA LYS A 149 -17.04 -38.02 -28.02
C LYS A 149 -15.68 -37.87 -27.35
#